data_AF-A0A172WBZ8-F1
#
_entry.id   AF-A0A172WBZ8-F1
#
_cell.length_a   1.000
_cell.length_b   1.000
_cell.length_c   1.000
_cell.angle_alpha   90.00
_cell.angle_beta   90.00
_cell.angle_gamma   90.00
#
_symmetry.space_group_name_H-M   'P 1'
#
loop_
_entity.id
_entity.type
_entity.pdbx_description
1 polymer ?
#
loop_
_entity_poly.entity_id
_entity_poly.type
_entity_poly.pdbx_seq_one_letter_code
_entity_poly.pdbx_strand_id
1 'polypeptide(L)'
;MAVAIRLVFVLALLLLFLGVNAEVSLIDDLKVEEDKSQHFGLSQAIRVFTRGTSRRLVQGVVLKLAKYMNNGELAVAPAPAPHSSQLDCGGLCKYRCSLHSRPKVCIRACGTCCLRCKCVPPGTFGNREMCGKCYTEMTTHGNKTKCP
;
A
#
# COMPACT_ATOMS: atom_id res chain seq x y z
N MET A 1 -41.50 37.17 -16.75
CA MET A 1 -41.27 35.84 -16.12
C MET A 1 -40.01 35.16 -16.67
N ALA A 2 -39.85 34.99 -18.00
CA ALA A 2 -38.67 34.34 -18.58
C ALA A 2 -37.31 35.06 -18.36
N VAL A 3 -37.31 36.40 -18.28
CA VAL A 3 -36.08 37.20 -18.08
C VAL A 3 -35.54 37.07 -16.66
N ALA A 4 -36.42 37.02 -15.65
CA ALA A 4 -36.05 36.83 -14.26
C ALA A 4 -35.44 35.44 -14.03
N ILE A 5 -35.98 34.40 -14.68
CA ILE A 5 -35.44 33.03 -14.59
C ILE A 5 -34.04 32.94 -15.21
N ARG A 6 -33.80 33.61 -16.35
CA ARG A 6 -32.47 33.67 -16.98
C ARG A 6 -31.46 34.42 -16.11
N LEU A 7 -31.86 35.52 -15.47
CA LEU A 7 -31.00 36.25 -14.54
C LEU A 7 -30.62 35.42 -13.31
N VAL A 8 -31.58 34.69 -12.73
CA VAL A 8 -31.33 33.82 -11.57
C VAL A 8 -30.41 32.65 -11.93
N PHE A 9 -30.59 32.02 -13.10
CA PHE A 9 -29.70 30.95 -13.56
C PHE A 9 -28.27 31.44 -13.83
N VAL A 10 -28.12 32.61 -14.46
CA VAL A 10 -26.80 33.19 -14.75
C VAL A 10 -26.09 33.60 -13.45
N LEU A 11 -26.81 34.17 -12.47
CA LEU A 11 -26.24 34.50 -11.16
C LEU A 11 -25.81 33.23 -10.40
N ALA A 12 -26.64 32.18 -10.41
CA ALA A 12 -26.33 30.91 -9.73
C ALA A 12 -25.12 30.20 -10.36
N LEU A 13 -25.00 30.22 -11.69
CA LEU A 13 -23.83 29.69 -12.38
C LEU A 13 -22.58 30.52 -12.09
N LEU A 14 -22.66 31.86 -12.09
CA LEU A 14 -21.54 32.73 -11.71
C LEU A 14 -21.07 32.48 -10.27
N LEU A 15 -21.99 32.30 -9.32
CA LEU A 15 -21.64 31.98 -7.93
C LEU A 15 -21.02 30.58 -7.79
N LEU A 16 -21.48 29.59 -8.56
CA LEU A 16 -20.84 28.27 -8.62
C LEU A 16 -19.42 28.38 -9.21
N PHE A 17 -19.23 29.09 -10.32
CA PHE A 17 -17.91 29.27 -10.96
C PHE A 17 -16.93 30.08 -10.11
N LEU A 18 -17.40 31.07 -9.34
CA LEU A 18 -16.57 31.77 -8.35
C LEU A 18 -16.27 30.90 -7.11
N GLY A 19 -17.15 29.93 -6.78
CA GLY A 19 -16.97 28.99 -5.67
C GLY A 19 -15.97 27.86 -5.92
N VAL A 20 -15.76 27.43 -7.17
CA VAL A 20 -14.80 26.33 -7.48
C VAL A 20 -13.33 26.75 -7.36
N ASN A 21 -13.04 28.06 -7.35
CA ASN A 21 -11.65 28.57 -7.37
C ASN A 21 -11.06 28.86 -5.98
N ALA A 22 -11.79 28.60 -4.89
CA ALA A 22 -11.31 28.88 -3.53
C ALA A 22 -10.82 27.64 -2.74
N GLU A 23 -10.91 26.41 -3.29
CA GLU A 23 -10.46 25.19 -2.61
C GLU A 23 -9.22 24.50 -3.24
N VAL A 24 -8.67 24.98 -4.36
CA VAL A 24 -7.45 24.39 -4.96
C VAL A 24 -6.26 25.34 -4.77
N SER A 25 -5.93 25.67 -3.52
CA SER A 25 -4.66 26.31 -3.13
C SER A 25 -4.42 26.13 -1.62
N LEU A 26 -4.44 24.88 -1.14
CA LEU A 26 -3.99 24.55 0.22
C LEU A 26 -3.49 23.10 0.32
N ILE A 27 -2.76 22.63 -0.69
CA ILE A 27 -1.95 21.40 -0.62
C ILE A 27 -0.66 21.64 -1.41
N ASP A 28 0.11 22.66 -1.01
CA ASP A 28 1.50 22.87 -1.40
C ASP A 28 2.22 23.46 -0.18
N ASP A 29 2.44 22.64 0.84
CA ASP A 29 3.62 22.63 1.72
C ASP A 29 3.40 21.63 2.88
N LEU A 30 3.64 20.34 2.62
CA LEU A 30 4.16 19.43 3.64
C LEU A 30 5.25 18.58 2.99
N LYS A 31 6.29 19.32 2.64
CA LYS A 31 7.70 18.96 2.65
C LYS A 31 7.95 17.64 3.40
N VAL A 32 8.24 16.59 2.65
CA VAL A 32 9.03 15.46 3.15
C VAL A 32 10.42 16.02 3.40
N GLU A 33 10.68 16.49 4.63
CA GLU A 33 12.04 16.67 5.09
C GLU A 33 12.64 15.29 5.39
N GLU A 34 13.79 15.08 4.76
CA GLU A 34 14.76 14.03 5.04
C GLU A 34 15.32 14.25 6.46
N ASP A 35 14.64 13.74 7.50
CA ASP A 35 15.19 13.80 8.86
C ASP A 35 16.22 12.68 9.05
N LYS A 36 17.45 13.07 8.77
CA LYS A 36 18.71 12.46 9.19
C LYS A 36 18.58 12.00 10.65
N SER A 37 18.60 10.69 10.86
CA SER A 37 18.69 10.08 12.19
C SER A 37 19.94 10.60 12.92
N GLN A 38 19.77 11.69 13.67
CA GLN A 38 20.79 12.27 14.51
C GLN A 38 20.79 11.49 15.82
N HIS A 39 21.89 10.78 15.99
CA HIS A 39 22.30 10.08 17.20
C HIS A 39 22.27 11.04 18.41
N PHE A 40 21.13 11.13 19.10
CA PHE A 40 20.98 11.94 20.32
C PHE A 40 21.62 11.20 21.49
N GLY A 41 22.73 11.75 21.98
CA GLY A 41 23.52 11.16 23.06
C GLY A 41 22.69 10.87 24.32
N LEU A 42 22.71 9.61 24.73
CA LEU A 42 22.10 9.01 25.93
C LEU A 42 22.42 9.70 27.27
N SER A 43 23.21 10.77 27.27
CA SER A 43 23.72 11.42 28.48
C SER A 43 22.77 12.48 29.08
N GLN A 44 21.80 13.01 28.31
CA GLN A 44 20.96 14.12 28.78
C GLN A 44 19.57 13.69 29.29
N ALA A 45 19.08 12.50 28.94
CA ALA A 45 17.76 12.03 29.39
C ALA A 45 17.71 11.56 30.86
N ILE A 46 18.86 11.26 31.47
CA ILE A 46 18.92 10.69 32.83
C ILE A 46 18.61 11.73 33.92
N ARG A 47 18.79 13.03 33.67
CA ARG A 47 18.66 14.07 34.70
C ARG A 47 17.22 14.45 35.05
N VAL A 48 16.22 14.02 34.26
CA VAL A 48 14.81 14.39 34.49
C VAL A 48 14.17 13.61 35.64
N PHE A 49 14.71 12.44 36.02
CA PHE A 49 14.05 11.53 36.97
C PHE A 49 14.52 11.59 38.44
N THR A 50 15.49 12.43 38.81
CA THR A 50 16.16 12.33 40.14
C THR A 50 15.54 13.17 41.28
N ARG A 51 14.21 13.41 41.27
CA ARG A 51 13.52 14.25 42.28
C ARG A 51 12.43 13.55 43.12
N GLY A 52 12.61 12.27 43.50
CA GLY A 52 11.67 11.59 44.42
C GLY A 52 12.25 10.43 45.22
N THR A 53 11.68 10.18 46.39
CA THR A 53 12.06 9.27 47.51
C THR A 53 12.09 7.76 47.21
N SER A 54 12.20 7.35 45.94
CA SER A 54 12.28 5.93 45.52
C SER A 54 13.56 5.61 44.73
N ARG A 55 14.63 6.37 44.96
CA ARG A 55 15.92 6.28 44.23
C ARG A 55 16.49 4.87 44.15
N ARG A 56 16.47 4.08 45.24
CA ARG A 56 17.04 2.72 45.23
C ARG A 56 16.23 1.76 44.36
N LEU A 57 14.90 1.87 44.39
CA LEU A 57 14.02 1.01 43.61
C LEU A 57 14.12 1.35 42.12
N VAL A 58 14.04 2.63 41.77
CA VAL A 58 14.11 3.08 40.38
C VAL A 58 15.51 2.86 39.79
N GLN A 59 16.58 3.13 40.53
CA GLN A 59 17.95 2.87 40.07
C GLN A 59 18.22 1.37 39.88
N GLY A 60 17.69 0.52 40.76
CA GLY A 60 17.76 -0.93 40.61
C GLY A 60 17.04 -1.43 39.36
N VAL A 61 15.84 -0.93 39.09
CA VAL A 61 15.04 -1.27 37.90
C VAL A 61 15.74 -0.80 36.62
N VAL A 62 16.24 0.43 36.58
CA VAL A 62 16.94 1.00 35.42
C VAL A 62 18.25 0.24 35.13
N LEU A 63 19.04 -0.11 36.14
CA LEU A 63 20.26 -0.89 35.95
C LEU A 63 19.97 -2.32 35.49
N LYS A 64 18.87 -2.93 35.98
CA LYS A 64 18.44 -4.26 35.54
C LYS A 64 18.01 -4.24 34.07
N LEU A 65 17.18 -3.27 33.68
CA LEU A 65 16.78 -3.02 32.29
C LEU A 65 17.99 -2.72 31.40
N ALA A 66 18.94 -1.90 31.84
CA ALA A 66 20.16 -1.60 31.08
C ALA A 66 21.04 -2.85 30.87
N LYS A 67 21.08 -3.80 31.82
CA LYS A 67 21.76 -5.08 31.66
C LYS A 67 21.05 -5.98 30.64
N TYR A 68 19.72 -5.96 30.59
CA TYR A 68 18.95 -6.68 29.57
C TYR A 68 19.17 -6.11 28.16
N MET A 69 19.32 -4.78 28.02
CA MET A 69 19.56 -4.14 26.72
C MET A 69 21.03 -4.26 26.26
N ASN A 70 22.01 -4.36 27.17
CA ASN A 70 23.43 -4.56 26.83
C ASN A 70 23.79 -6.02 26.49
N ASN A 71 23.01 -6.98 26.95
CA ASN A 71 23.32 -8.40 26.75
C ASN A 71 22.81 -8.97 25.41
N GLY A 72 22.25 -8.12 24.52
CA GLY A 72 22.08 -8.45 23.10
C GLY A 72 21.21 -9.66 22.75
N GLU A 73 20.55 -10.31 23.71
CA GLU A 73 19.68 -11.45 23.47
C GLU A 73 18.23 -10.99 23.27
N LEU A 74 18.04 -10.06 22.33
CA LEU A 74 16.82 -10.03 21.53
C LEU A 74 17.23 -10.50 20.14
N ALA A 75 17.55 -11.79 20.05
CA ALA A 75 17.53 -12.48 18.78
C ALA A 75 16.09 -12.37 18.26
N VAL A 76 15.83 -11.33 17.47
CA VAL A 76 14.73 -11.32 16.52
C VAL A 76 14.96 -12.59 15.72
N ALA A 77 14.14 -13.61 15.98
CA ALA A 77 14.16 -14.83 15.18
C ALA A 77 14.26 -14.40 13.71
N PRO A 78 15.18 -14.97 12.92
CA PRO A 78 15.32 -14.58 11.53
C PRO A 78 13.92 -14.57 10.93
N ALA A 79 13.51 -13.41 10.38
CA ALA A 79 12.25 -13.29 9.69
C ALA A 79 12.10 -14.52 8.80
N PRO A 80 10.94 -15.22 8.83
CA PRO A 80 10.78 -16.43 8.06
C PRO A 80 11.30 -16.14 6.66
N ALA A 81 12.31 -16.90 6.23
CA ALA A 81 12.88 -16.79 4.89
C ALA A 81 11.70 -16.62 3.94
N PRO A 82 11.77 -15.68 2.96
CA PRO A 82 10.64 -15.39 2.09
C PRO A 82 10.10 -16.75 1.67
N HIS A 83 8.90 -17.09 2.15
CA HIS A 83 8.22 -18.26 1.64
C HIS A 83 8.29 -18.04 0.14
N SER A 84 8.88 -18.99 -0.58
CA SER A 84 8.68 -19.03 -2.02
C SER A 84 7.18 -19.07 -2.15
N SER A 85 6.58 -17.90 -2.34
CA SER A 85 5.16 -17.69 -2.21
C SER A 85 4.64 -18.43 -3.41
N GLN A 86 4.27 -19.68 -3.18
CA GLN A 86 3.72 -20.54 -4.20
C GLN A 86 2.46 -19.80 -4.64
N LEU A 87 2.58 -19.10 -5.77
CA LEU A 87 1.50 -18.34 -6.33
C LEU A 87 0.33 -19.28 -6.49
N ASP A 88 -0.73 -19.04 -5.72
CA ASP A 88 -1.95 -19.83 -5.81
C ASP A 88 -2.70 -19.45 -7.08
N CYS A 89 -2.30 -20.07 -8.18
CA CYS A 89 -2.98 -19.93 -9.46
C CYS A 89 -4.46 -20.31 -9.35
N GLY A 90 -4.83 -21.24 -8.46
CA GLY A 90 -6.20 -21.70 -8.29
C GLY A 90 -7.11 -20.58 -7.77
N GLY A 91 -6.76 -20.00 -6.63
CA GLY A 91 -7.48 -18.88 -6.03
C GLY A 91 -7.48 -17.63 -6.92
N LEU A 92 -6.31 -17.25 -7.44
CA LEU A 92 -6.18 -16.04 -8.26
C LEU A 92 -6.97 -16.14 -9.57
N CYS A 93 -6.89 -17.27 -10.28
CA CYS A 93 -7.66 -17.45 -11.51
C CYS A 93 -9.17 -17.57 -11.25
N LYS A 94 -9.57 -18.11 -10.11
CA LYS A 94 -11.00 -18.13 -9.71
C LYS A 94 -11.54 -16.71 -9.55
N TYR A 95 -10.78 -15.82 -8.91
CA TYR A 95 -11.16 -14.41 -8.78
C TYR A 95 -11.19 -13.70 -10.14
N ARG A 96 -10.09 -13.80 -10.90
CA ARG A 96 -9.93 -13.18 -12.23
C ARG A 96 -11.09 -13.54 -13.17
N CYS A 97 -11.53 -14.79 -13.14
CA CYS A 97 -12.56 -15.30 -14.03
C CYS A 97 -13.99 -15.24 -13.47
N SER A 98 -14.19 -14.64 -12.30
CA SER A 98 -15.47 -14.64 -11.58
C SER A 98 -16.61 -13.97 -12.37
N LEU A 99 -16.30 -12.89 -13.10
CA LEU A 99 -17.25 -12.15 -13.94
C LEU A 99 -17.16 -12.51 -15.43
N HIS A 100 -16.32 -13.48 -15.79
CA HIS A 100 -16.18 -13.89 -17.18
C HIS A 100 -17.42 -14.66 -17.65
N SER A 101 -17.93 -14.40 -18.86
CA SER A 101 -19.11 -15.08 -19.40
C SER A 101 -19.02 -16.61 -19.43
N ARG A 102 -17.79 -17.12 -19.46
CA ARG A 102 -17.44 -18.56 -19.47
C ARG A 102 -16.36 -18.87 -18.41
N PRO A 103 -16.71 -18.92 -17.11
CA PRO A 103 -15.73 -19.01 -16.03
C PRO A 103 -14.83 -20.25 -16.11
N LYS A 104 -15.40 -21.43 -16.40
CA LYS A 104 -14.64 -22.69 -16.49
C LYS A 104 -13.57 -22.68 -17.59
N VAL A 105 -13.86 -22.02 -18.72
CA VAL A 105 -12.91 -21.88 -19.84
C VAL A 105 -11.83 -20.86 -19.48
N CYS A 106 -12.23 -19.72 -18.92
CA CYS A 106 -11.31 -18.69 -18.45
C CYS A 106 -10.32 -19.24 -17.40
N ILE A 107 -10.79 -20.00 -16.41
CA ILE A 107 -9.93 -20.56 -15.34
C ILE A 107 -8.87 -21.51 -15.93
N ARG A 108 -9.24 -22.33 -16.92
CA ARG A 108 -8.29 -23.23 -17.61
C ARG A 108 -7.19 -22.46 -18.35
N ALA A 109 -7.58 -21.42 -19.07
CA ALA A 109 -6.65 -20.55 -19.80
C ALA A 109 -5.75 -19.78 -18.82
N CYS A 110 -6.34 -19.12 -17.82
CA CYS A 110 -5.64 -18.42 -16.76
C CYS A 110 -4.64 -19.32 -16.04
N GLY A 111 -5.03 -20.54 -15.66
CA GLY A 111 -4.14 -21.48 -14.98
C GLY A 111 -2.91 -21.82 -15.81
N THR A 112 -3.08 -22.01 -17.13
CA THR A 112 -1.95 -22.24 -18.04
C THR A 112 -1.00 -21.04 -18.10
N CYS A 113 -1.57 -19.83 -18.19
CA CYS A 113 -0.80 -18.60 -18.20
C CYS A 113 -0.09 -18.35 -16.86
N CYS A 114 -0.76 -18.61 -15.74
CA CYS A 114 -0.21 -18.47 -14.41
C CYS A 114 0.94 -19.45 -14.16
N LEU A 115 0.79 -20.71 -14.54
CA LEU A 115 1.86 -21.70 -14.35
C LEU A 115 3.11 -21.38 -15.17
N ARG A 116 2.95 -20.78 -16.36
CA ARG A 116 4.05 -20.40 -17.25
C ARG A 116 4.68 -19.06 -16.89
N CYS A 117 3.87 -18.04 -16.65
CA CYS A 117 4.32 -16.67 -16.42
C CYS A 117 4.49 -16.33 -14.93
N LYS A 118 4.05 -17.22 -14.03
CA LYS A 118 4.08 -17.01 -12.58
C LYS A 118 3.47 -15.66 -12.18
N CYS A 119 2.34 -15.31 -12.80
CA CYS A 119 1.63 -14.07 -12.55
C CYS A 119 0.16 -14.19 -12.97
N VAL A 120 -0.75 -13.61 -12.19
CA VAL A 120 -2.16 -13.37 -12.55
C VAL A 120 -2.44 -11.89 -12.32
N PRO A 121 -2.93 -11.14 -13.32
CA PRO A 121 -3.12 -9.71 -13.14
C PRO A 121 -4.32 -9.39 -12.25
N PRO A 122 -4.29 -8.28 -11.49
CA PRO A 122 -5.33 -7.93 -10.54
C PRO A 122 -6.64 -7.56 -11.24
N GLY A 123 -7.75 -7.73 -10.53
CA GLY A 123 -9.11 -7.49 -11.04
C GLY A 123 -9.65 -8.64 -11.89
N THR A 124 -10.83 -8.45 -12.49
CA THR A 124 -11.52 -9.44 -13.32
C THR A 124 -11.36 -9.19 -14.82
N PHE A 125 -10.91 -8.00 -15.21
CA PHE A 125 -10.70 -7.56 -16.59
C PHE A 125 -9.49 -6.59 -16.65
N GLY A 126 -8.83 -6.49 -17.81
CA GLY A 126 -7.74 -5.53 -18.03
C GLY A 126 -6.46 -5.83 -17.23
N ASN A 127 -5.60 -4.83 -17.03
CA ASN A 127 -4.36 -4.91 -16.24
C ASN A 127 -3.37 -6.00 -16.70
N ARG A 128 -3.46 -6.45 -17.96
CA ARG A 128 -2.68 -7.60 -18.45
C ARG A 128 -1.19 -7.27 -18.52
N GLU A 129 -0.87 -6.02 -18.78
CA GLU A 129 0.46 -5.41 -18.79
C GLU A 129 1.19 -5.53 -17.45
N MET A 130 0.47 -5.67 -16.33
CA MET A 130 1.07 -5.88 -15.00
C MET A 130 1.85 -7.20 -14.91
N CYS A 131 1.46 -8.21 -15.70
CA CYS A 131 2.17 -9.49 -15.80
C CYS A 131 3.17 -9.53 -16.98
N GLY A 132 3.42 -8.38 -17.61
CA GLY A 132 4.38 -8.21 -18.69
C GLY A 132 4.07 -9.03 -19.95
N LYS A 133 5.08 -9.12 -20.82
CA LYS A 133 4.99 -9.71 -22.16
C LYS A 133 4.52 -11.17 -22.15
N CYS A 134 4.93 -11.95 -21.15
CA CYS A 134 4.56 -13.36 -21.06
C CYS A 134 3.04 -13.56 -21.04
N TYR A 135 2.30 -12.71 -20.32
CA TYR A 135 0.84 -12.82 -20.23
C TYR A 135 0.12 -12.11 -21.39
N THR A 136 0.70 -11.03 -21.92
CA THR A 136 0.08 -10.23 -22.99
C THR A 136 0.24 -10.85 -24.37
N GLU A 137 1.43 -11.37 -24.69
CA GLU A 137 1.83 -11.85 -26.02
C GLU A 137 1.55 -13.35 -26.24
N MET A 138 1.06 -14.06 -25.22
CA MET A 138 0.73 -15.48 -25.36
C MET A 138 -0.48 -15.66 -26.26
N THR A 139 -0.29 -16.36 -27.38
CA THR A 139 -1.34 -16.62 -28.37
C THR A 139 -1.71 -18.10 -28.42
N THR A 140 -2.92 -18.36 -28.91
CA THR A 140 -3.38 -19.69 -29.33
C THR A 140 -2.91 -19.96 -30.76
N HIS A 141 -3.06 -21.20 -31.25
CA HIS A 141 -2.76 -21.55 -32.65
C HIS A 141 -3.50 -20.68 -33.69
N GLY A 142 -4.62 -20.05 -33.31
CA GLY A 142 -5.37 -19.15 -34.19
C GLY A 142 -4.96 -17.67 -34.11
N ASN A 143 -3.74 -17.35 -33.63
CA ASN A 143 -3.24 -15.99 -33.42
C ASN A 143 -4.12 -15.08 -32.52
N LYS A 144 -5.03 -15.69 -31.75
CA LYS A 144 -5.82 -14.98 -30.74
C LYS A 144 -5.10 -15.01 -29.41
N THR A 145 -5.22 -13.93 -28.65
CA THR A 145 -4.77 -13.87 -27.27
C THR A 145 -5.30 -15.05 -26.45
N LYS A 146 -4.39 -15.74 -25.76
CA LYS A 146 -4.70 -16.93 -24.95
C LYS A 146 -5.12 -16.59 -23.52
N CYS A 147 -4.44 -15.63 -22.88
CA CYS A 147 -4.65 -15.32 -21.46
C CYS A 147 -5.79 -14.30 -21.26
N PRO A 148 -6.67 -14.51 -20.27
CA PRO A 148 -7.83 -13.64 -20.03
C PRO A 148 -7.47 -12.26 -19.45
#